data_AF-A0A956EGC7-F1
#
_entry.id   AF-A0A956EGC7-F1
#
_cell.length_a   1.000
_cell.length_b   1.000
_cell.length_c   1.000
_cell.angle_alpha   90.00
_cell.angle_beta   90.00
_cell.angle_gamma   90.00
#
_symmetry.space_group_name_H-M   'P 1'
#
loop_
_entity.id
_entity.type
_entity.pdbx_description
1 polymer ?
#
loop_
_entity_poly.entity_id
_entity_poly.type
_entity_poly.pdbx_seq_one_letter_code
_entity_poly.pdbx_strand_id
1 'polypeptide(L)'
;DILAGRVDAVQMASILAACKLYRGEVDEVMALHGRVFASGDAVRRIFIHLEARSPIDRFSPYGARVVPIYNYLQAALVLSESGVMRARDIVAVLEAMSQAGYTPERLANSVQDLVRRGVLEVAGALRLAEELGAVESTRGRTVSTFIRRLRSTAADLAHVRRKSPEWLTEINYLGLYHEARFRRQRHRFLGIPLLD
;
A
#
# COMPACT_ATOMS: atom_id res chain seq x y z
N ASP A 1 11.70 7.71 -7.02
CA ASP A 1 11.71 9.04 -7.67
C ASP A 1 13.03 9.43 -8.26
N ILE A 2 14.15 9.16 -7.59
CA ILE A 2 15.49 9.30 -8.19
C ILE A 2 15.60 8.52 -9.52
N LEU A 3 15.29 7.21 -9.51
CA LEU A 3 15.32 6.37 -10.73
C LEU A 3 14.42 6.88 -11.85
N ALA A 4 13.27 7.45 -11.48
CA ALA A 4 12.28 7.98 -12.43
C ALA A 4 12.56 9.42 -12.86
N GLY A 5 13.69 10.02 -12.43
CA GLY A 5 14.07 11.39 -12.78
C GLY A 5 13.28 12.50 -12.06
N ARG A 6 12.44 12.16 -11.08
CA ARG A 6 11.54 13.10 -10.39
C ARG A 6 12.21 13.88 -9.25
N VAL A 7 13.36 13.43 -8.78
CA VAL A 7 14.18 14.10 -7.76
C VAL A 7 15.56 14.34 -8.33
N ASP A 8 15.81 15.55 -8.81
CA ASP A 8 17.09 15.95 -9.38
C ASP A 8 18.17 16.19 -8.30
N ALA A 9 19.38 16.52 -8.73
CA ALA A 9 20.51 16.72 -7.83
C ALA A 9 20.31 17.94 -6.89
N VAL A 10 19.63 18.99 -7.35
CA VAL A 10 19.39 20.22 -6.56
C VAL A 10 18.39 19.93 -5.45
N GLN A 11 17.30 19.25 -5.77
CA GLN A 11 16.31 18.82 -4.80
C GLN A 11 16.90 17.80 -3.83
N MET A 12 17.71 16.86 -4.30
CA MET A 12 18.39 15.89 -3.45
C MET A 12 19.32 16.57 -2.44
N ALA A 13 20.19 17.47 -2.90
CA ALA A 13 21.08 18.23 -2.03
C ALA A 13 20.28 19.02 -0.97
N SER A 14 19.15 19.63 -1.35
CA SER A 14 18.28 20.35 -0.43
C SER A 14 17.67 19.44 0.65
N ILE A 15 17.24 18.23 0.27
CA ILE A 15 16.73 17.22 1.22
C ILE A 15 17.85 16.79 2.19
N LEU A 16 19.05 16.47 1.68
CA LEU A 16 20.17 16.02 2.50
C LEU A 16 20.63 17.10 3.49
N ALA A 17 20.66 18.36 3.07
CA ALA A 17 20.96 19.50 3.94
C ALA A 17 19.97 19.61 5.11
N ALA A 18 18.68 19.40 4.85
CA ALA A 18 17.65 19.41 5.90
C ALA A 18 17.79 18.21 6.88
N CYS A 19 18.27 17.07 6.40
CA CYS A 19 18.45 15.86 7.20
C CYS A 19 19.62 15.90 8.20
N LYS A 20 20.49 16.91 8.13
CA LYS A 20 21.68 17.07 9.01
C LYS A 20 22.64 15.87 8.98
N LEU A 21 22.85 15.29 7.79
CA LEU A 21 23.79 14.19 7.58
C LEU A 21 25.25 14.67 7.67
N TYR A 22 26.17 13.76 7.95
CA TYR A 22 27.60 14.04 7.89
C TYR A 22 28.05 14.23 6.44
N ARG A 23 29.09 15.05 6.22
CA ARG A 23 29.57 15.39 4.88
C ARG A 23 29.89 14.15 4.02
N GLY A 24 30.55 13.14 4.60
CA GLY A 24 30.87 11.91 3.88
C GLY A 24 29.63 11.14 3.40
N GLU A 25 28.56 11.13 4.19
CA GLU A 25 27.28 10.50 3.81
C GLU A 25 26.60 11.29 2.69
N VAL A 26 26.69 12.62 2.72
CA VAL A 26 26.17 13.47 1.63
C VAL A 26 26.90 13.16 0.34
N ASP A 27 28.23 13.11 0.36
CA ASP A 27 29.06 12.83 -0.82
C ASP A 27 28.74 11.43 -1.40
N GLU A 28 28.60 10.42 -0.55
CA GLU A 28 28.22 9.06 -0.97
C GLU A 28 26.84 9.02 -1.61
N VAL A 29 25.83 9.64 -0.98
CA VAL A 29 24.46 9.64 -1.49
C VAL A 29 24.37 10.41 -2.82
N MET A 30 25.08 11.53 -2.95
CA MET A 30 25.12 12.30 -4.20
C MET A 30 25.85 11.53 -5.33
N ALA A 31 26.91 10.79 -5.01
CA ALA A 31 27.58 9.92 -5.96
C ALA A 31 26.66 8.79 -6.45
N LEU A 32 25.90 8.16 -5.54
CA LEU A 32 24.90 7.16 -5.89
C LEU A 32 23.77 7.75 -6.74
N HIS A 33 23.26 8.94 -6.37
CA HIS A 33 22.25 9.66 -7.13
C HIS A 33 22.69 9.85 -8.59
N GLY A 34 23.89 10.39 -8.83
CA GLY A 34 24.42 10.60 -10.18
C GLY A 34 24.54 9.32 -11.02
N ARG A 35 24.70 8.16 -10.38
CA ARG A 35 24.78 6.86 -11.07
C ARG A 35 23.41 6.31 -11.50
N VAL A 36 22.37 6.56 -10.73
CA VAL A 36 21.05 5.91 -10.91
C VAL A 36 19.94 6.88 -11.30
N PHE A 37 20.20 8.18 -11.29
CA PHE A 37 19.22 9.19 -11.66
C PHE A 37 18.69 8.96 -13.09
N ALA A 38 17.37 9.03 -13.24
CA ALA A 38 16.67 8.83 -14.51
C ALA A 38 17.00 7.51 -15.24
N SER A 39 17.45 6.47 -14.52
CA SER A 39 17.73 5.15 -15.10
C SER A 39 16.48 4.35 -15.48
N GLY A 40 15.28 4.80 -15.08
CA GLY A 40 13.99 4.21 -15.44
C GLY A 40 12.96 4.21 -14.30
N ASP A 41 11.68 4.34 -14.64
CA ASP A 41 10.59 4.24 -13.65
C ASP A 41 10.18 2.77 -13.41
N ALA A 42 10.89 2.12 -12.49
CA ALA A 42 10.71 0.69 -12.23
C ALA A 42 9.59 0.37 -11.21
N VAL A 43 9.08 1.35 -10.47
CA VAL A 43 8.20 1.11 -9.31
C VAL A 43 6.74 1.40 -9.65
N ARG A 44 5.96 0.34 -9.85
CA ARG A 44 4.53 0.43 -10.16
C ARG A 44 3.63 0.65 -8.95
N ARG A 45 4.05 0.20 -7.76
CA ARG A 45 3.35 0.40 -6.47
C ARG A 45 4.23 -0.07 -5.32
N ILE A 46 4.07 0.54 -4.15
CA ILE A 46 4.75 0.18 -2.91
C ILE A 46 3.68 -0.27 -1.91
N PHE A 47 3.79 -1.48 -1.40
CA PHE A 47 2.93 -1.96 -0.31
C PHE A 47 3.67 -1.79 1.01
N ILE A 48 3.02 -1.16 1.99
CA ILE A 48 3.57 -0.99 3.33
C ILE A 48 2.63 -1.68 4.32
N HIS A 49 3.15 -2.70 4.99
CA HIS A 49 2.41 -3.35 6.06
C HIS A 49 2.36 -2.42 7.27
N LEU A 50 1.15 -2.14 7.75
CA LEU A 50 0.94 -1.32 8.92
C LEU A 50 1.16 -2.13 10.19
N GLU A 51 1.92 -1.57 11.13
CA GLU A 51 1.86 -2.01 12.52
C GLU A 51 0.56 -1.50 13.14
N ALA A 52 -0.01 -2.28 14.07
CA ALA A 52 -1.24 -1.93 14.75
C ALA A 52 -1.14 -0.50 15.34
N ARG A 53 -2.15 0.34 15.06
CA ARG A 53 -2.25 1.78 15.40
C ARG A 53 -1.55 2.75 14.45
N SER A 54 -0.85 2.31 13.41
CA SER A 54 -0.33 3.26 12.41
C SER A 54 -1.48 3.82 11.57
N PRO A 55 -1.69 5.15 11.56
CA PRO A 55 -2.81 5.73 10.82
C PRO A 55 -2.50 5.74 9.32
N ILE A 56 -3.49 5.34 8.50
CA ILE A 56 -3.36 5.22 7.03
C ILE A 56 -3.09 6.58 6.40
N ASP A 57 -3.68 7.64 6.95
CA ASP A 57 -3.63 9.01 6.43
C ASP A 57 -2.18 9.55 6.33
N ARG A 58 -1.27 9.03 7.16
CA ARG A 58 0.17 9.30 7.11
C ARG A 58 0.78 9.06 5.72
N PHE A 59 0.17 8.19 4.91
CA PHE A 59 0.66 7.87 3.57
C PHE A 59 -0.11 8.59 2.45
N SER A 60 -1.13 9.39 2.77
CA SER A 60 -1.89 10.17 1.78
C SER A 60 -1.03 11.03 0.85
N PRO A 61 0.08 11.66 1.32
CA PRO A 61 0.95 12.46 0.45
C PRO A 61 1.64 11.68 -0.68
N TYR A 62 1.66 10.35 -0.60
CA TYR A 62 2.23 9.49 -1.64
C TYR A 62 1.17 9.02 -2.66
N GLY A 63 -0.11 9.38 -2.49
CA GLY A 63 -1.20 9.03 -3.39
C GLY A 63 -1.31 7.52 -3.63
N ALA A 64 -1.65 7.13 -4.87
CA ALA A 64 -1.80 5.72 -5.28
C ALA A 64 -0.49 4.91 -5.31
N ARG A 65 0.65 5.56 -5.10
CA ARG A 65 1.97 4.91 -5.18
C ARG A 65 2.27 4.06 -3.98
N VAL A 66 1.83 4.51 -2.80
CA VAL A 66 1.96 3.76 -1.56
C VAL A 66 0.58 3.28 -1.15
N VAL A 67 0.45 1.96 -1.01
CA VAL A 67 -0.76 1.31 -0.52
C VAL A 67 -0.46 0.72 0.86
N PRO A 68 -0.91 1.40 1.93
CA PRO A 68 -0.93 0.82 3.27
C PRO A 68 -1.85 -0.39 3.31
N ILE A 69 -1.36 -1.49 3.87
CA ILE A 69 -2.09 -2.75 4.03
C ILE A 69 -2.03 -3.22 5.49
N TYR A 70 -3.11 -3.84 5.96
CA TYR A 70 -3.19 -4.53 7.25
C TYR A 70 -2.84 -6.01 7.16
N ASN A 71 -2.93 -6.60 5.97
CA ASN A 71 -2.58 -7.99 5.72
C ASN A 71 -2.24 -8.22 4.26
N TYR A 72 -1.61 -9.36 3.97
CA TYR A 72 -1.13 -9.70 2.64
C TYR A 72 -2.23 -10.06 1.64
N LEU A 73 -3.45 -10.38 2.07
CA LEU A 73 -4.58 -10.51 1.14
C LEU A 73 -4.82 -9.18 0.43
N GLN A 74 -4.75 -8.05 1.13
CA GLN A 74 -4.96 -6.74 0.50
C GLN A 74 -3.97 -6.47 -0.63
N ALA A 75 -2.69 -6.79 -0.43
CA ALA A 75 -1.70 -6.68 -1.51
C ALA A 75 -2.03 -7.61 -2.68
N ALA A 76 -2.39 -8.86 -2.39
CA ALA A 76 -2.70 -9.85 -3.42
C ALA A 76 -3.90 -9.43 -4.29
N LEU A 77 -4.95 -8.87 -3.69
CA LEU A 77 -6.11 -8.36 -4.41
C LEU A 77 -5.74 -7.22 -5.37
N VAL A 78 -4.95 -6.25 -4.90
CA VAL A 78 -4.50 -5.10 -5.72
C VAL A 78 -3.55 -5.54 -6.84
N LEU A 79 -2.67 -6.50 -6.57
CA LEU A 79 -1.79 -7.10 -7.59
C LEU A 79 -2.57 -7.89 -8.63
N SER A 80 -3.63 -8.57 -8.22
CA SER A 80 -4.49 -9.32 -9.13
C SER A 80 -5.30 -8.42 -10.04
N GLU A 81 -5.83 -7.31 -9.54
CA GLU A 81 -6.49 -6.30 -10.38
C GLU A 81 -5.56 -5.72 -11.45
N SER A 82 -4.26 -5.63 -11.13
CA SER A 82 -3.21 -5.18 -12.05
C SER A 82 -2.69 -6.27 -12.99
N GLY A 83 -3.26 -7.49 -12.94
CA GLY A 83 -2.87 -8.64 -13.76
C GLY A 83 -1.53 -9.28 -13.36
N VAL A 84 -0.93 -8.90 -12.24
CA VAL A 84 0.36 -9.43 -11.77
C VAL A 84 0.19 -10.78 -11.08
N MET A 85 -0.92 -10.95 -10.35
CA MET A 85 -1.28 -12.20 -9.69
C MET A 85 -2.53 -12.79 -10.32
N ARG A 86 -2.59 -14.11 -10.44
CA ARG A 86 -3.79 -14.82 -10.90
C ARG A 86 -4.61 -15.31 -9.72
N ALA A 87 -5.87 -15.66 -9.96
CA ALA A 87 -6.76 -16.24 -8.96
C ALA A 87 -6.13 -17.42 -8.18
N ARG A 88 -5.40 -18.31 -8.86
CA ARG A 88 -4.69 -19.43 -8.21
C ARG A 88 -3.63 -19.00 -7.19
N ASP A 89 -2.97 -17.87 -7.44
CA ASP A 89 -1.93 -17.33 -6.58
C ASP A 89 -2.57 -16.71 -5.32
N ILE A 90 -3.77 -16.13 -5.45
CA ILE A 90 -4.57 -15.65 -4.31
C ILE A 90 -5.07 -16.79 -3.43
N VAL A 91 -5.43 -17.94 -3.99
CA VAL A 91 -5.81 -19.10 -3.19
C VAL A 91 -4.68 -19.50 -2.24
N ALA A 92 -3.43 -19.50 -2.69
CA ALA A 92 -2.28 -19.79 -1.83
C ALA A 92 -2.13 -18.75 -0.70
N VAL A 93 -2.41 -17.47 -0.99
CA VAL A 93 -2.44 -16.41 0.04
C VAL A 93 -3.56 -16.65 1.04
N LEU A 94 -4.77 -17.04 0.60
CA LEU A 94 -5.89 -17.35 1.49
C LEU A 94 -5.58 -18.55 2.40
N GLU A 95 -4.94 -19.59 1.87
CA GLU A 95 -4.48 -20.74 2.64
C GLU A 95 -3.46 -20.32 3.71
N ALA A 96 -2.45 -19.53 3.34
CA ALA A 96 -1.46 -19.01 4.28
C ALA A 96 -2.07 -18.10 5.36
N MET A 97 -3.02 -17.23 4.99
CA MET A 97 -3.74 -16.38 5.95
C MET A 97 -4.61 -17.20 6.89
N SER A 98 -5.27 -18.25 6.39
CA SER A 98 -6.03 -19.17 7.23
C SER A 98 -5.12 -19.89 8.24
N GLN A 99 -3.94 -20.35 7.83
CA GLN A 99 -2.95 -20.96 8.72
C GLN A 99 -2.43 -19.98 9.76
N ALA A 100 -2.33 -18.69 9.41
CA ALA A 100 -2.00 -17.61 10.32
C ALA A 100 -3.18 -17.17 11.23
N GLY A 101 -4.31 -17.87 11.22
CA GLY A 101 -5.44 -17.63 12.11
C GLY A 101 -6.41 -16.51 11.69
N TYR A 102 -6.34 -16.04 10.43
CA TYR A 102 -7.34 -15.12 9.90
C TYR A 102 -8.67 -15.83 9.68
N THR A 103 -9.78 -15.14 9.96
CA THR A 103 -11.14 -15.64 9.70
C THR A 103 -11.70 -15.06 8.39
N PRO A 104 -12.71 -15.72 7.78
CA PRO A 104 -13.38 -15.19 6.59
C PRO A 104 -13.93 -13.77 6.77
N GLU A 105 -14.41 -13.43 7.96
CA GLU A 105 -14.95 -12.11 8.30
C GLU A 105 -13.84 -11.05 8.33
N ARG A 106 -12.67 -11.37 8.91
CA ARG A 106 -11.52 -10.46 8.91
C ARG A 106 -11.01 -10.18 7.50
N LEU A 107 -10.98 -11.20 6.64
CA LEU A 107 -10.56 -11.03 5.25
C LEU A 107 -11.63 -10.29 4.42
N ALA A 108 -12.92 -10.48 4.68
CA ALA A 108 -13.98 -9.67 4.09
C ALA A 108 -13.86 -8.18 4.44
N ASN A 109 -13.59 -7.87 5.72
CA ASN A 109 -13.34 -6.49 6.15
C ASN A 109 -12.16 -5.87 5.40
N SER A 110 -11.17 -6.68 5.01
CA SER A 110 -10.02 -6.23 4.24
C SER A 110 -10.38 -5.85 2.79
N VAL A 111 -11.35 -6.53 2.18
CA VAL A 111 -11.92 -6.13 0.88
C VAL A 111 -12.71 -4.84 1.01
N GLN A 112 -13.59 -4.76 2.02
CA GLN A 112 -14.38 -3.55 2.27
C GLN A 112 -13.48 -2.32 2.49
N ASP A 113 -12.39 -2.47 3.24
CA ASP A 113 -11.39 -1.40 3.44
C ASP A 113 -10.82 -0.91 2.10
N LEU A 114 -10.32 -1.81 1.26
CA LEU A 114 -9.73 -1.42 -0.03
C LEU A 114 -10.72 -0.70 -0.95
N VAL A 115 -11.95 -1.21 -1.03
CA VAL A 115 -13.02 -0.60 -1.84
C VAL A 115 -13.41 0.78 -1.29
N ARG A 116 -13.60 0.92 0.02
CA ARG A 116 -13.95 2.20 0.65
C ARG A 116 -12.86 3.25 0.48
N ARG A 117 -11.59 2.81 0.41
CA ARG A 117 -10.43 3.66 0.12
C ARG A 117 -10.24 3.96 -1.37
N GLY A 118 -10.99 3.31 -2.26
CA GLY A 118 -10.82 3.42 -3.71
C GLY A 118 -9.54 2.78 -4.24
N VAL A 119 -8.89 1.91 -3.46
CA VAL A 119 -7.64 1.23 -3.86
C VAL A 119 -7.94 0.01 -4.73
N LEU A 120 -9.12 -0.59 -4.54
CA LEU A 120 -9.62 -1.72 -5.33
C LEU A 120 -10.97 -1.30 -5.95
N GLU A 121 -11.13 -1.48 -7.26
CA GLU A 121 -12.40 -1.22 -7.92
C GLU A 121 -13.39 -2.34 -7.58
N VAL A 122 -14.66 -1.98 -7.36
CA VAL A 122 -15.72 -2.95 -7.08
C VAL A 122 -15.86 -3.96 -8.22
N ALA A 123 -15.77 -3.49 -9.47
CA ALA A 123 -15.80 -4.37 -10.63
C ALA A 123 -14.59 -5.33 -10.65
N GLY A 124 -13.42 -4.89 -10.19
CA GLY A 124 -12.23 -5.74 -10.04
C GLY A 124 -12.44 -6.82 -8.98
N ALA A 125 -13.00 -6.44 -7.82
CA ALA A 125 -13.32 -7.37 -6.75
C ALA A 125 -14.35 -8.44 -7.19
N LEU A 126 -15.38 -8.04 -7.94
CA LEU A 126 -16.41 -8.96 -8.46
C LEU A 126 -15.81 -9.96 -9.46
N ARG A 127 -15.06 -9.48 -10.46
CA ARG A 127 -14.38 -10.36 -11.43
C ARG A 127 -13.51 -11.39 -10.72
N LEU A 128 -12.73 -10.94 -9.74
CA LEU A 128 -11.85 -11.83 -9.00
C LEU A 128 -12.61 -12.87 -8.17
N ALA A 129 -13.74 -12.49 -7.57
CA ALA A 129 -14.57 -13.43 -6.82
C ALA A 129 -15.22 -14.51 -7.71
N GLU A 130 -15.51 -14.18 -8.97
CA GLU A 130 -15.95 -15.17 -9.96
C GLU A 130 -14.80 -16.10 -10.38
N GLU A 131 -13.64 -15.54 -10.72
CA GLU A 131 -12.45 -16.32 -11.07
C GLU A 131 -12.05 -17.30 -9.95
N LEU A 132 -12.06 -16.84 -8.69
CA LEU A 132 -11.82 -17.68 -7.53
C LEU A 132 -12.89 -18.77 -7.38
N GLY A 133 -14.15 -18.46 -7.70
CA GLY A 133 -15.25 -19.43 -7.73
C GLY A 133 -15.03 -20.57 -8.72
N ALA A 134 -14.49 -20.26 -9.90
CA ALA A 134 -14.16 -21.28 -10.89
C ALA A 134 -13.05 -22.25 -10.41
N VAL A 135 -12.16 -21.77 -9.54
CA VAL A 135 -11.05 -22.55 -8.97
C VAL A 135 -11.45 -23.25 -7.65
N GLU A 136 -12.58 -22.88 -7.04
CA GLU A 136 -13.08 -23.36 -5.75
C GLU A 136 -13.33 -24.88 -5.73
N SER A 137 -13.73 -25.46 -6.86
CA SER A 137 -14.19 -26.85 -7.01
C SER A 137 -13.15 -27.92 -6.68
N THR A 138 -11.88 -27.56 -6.50
CA THR A 138 -10.76 -28.47 -6.22
C THR A 138 -10.09 -28.25 -4.86
N ARG A 139 -10.63 -27.39 -3.99
CA ARG A 139 -9.99 -26.97 -2.73
C ARG A 139 -10.77 -27.40 -1.48
N GLY A 140 -10.10 -27.33 -0.33
CA GLY A 140 -10.69 -27.71 0.96
C GLY A 140 -11.76 -26.74 1.47
N ARG A 141 -12.63 -27.23 2.37
CA ARG A 141 -13.80 -26.51 2.93
C ARG A 141 -13.51 -25.10 3.46
N THR A 142 -12.34 -24.90 4.06
CA THR A 142 -11.93 -23.62 4.62
C THR A 142 -11.78 -22.55 3.54
N VAL A 143 -11.04 -22.85 2.47
CA VAL A 143 -10.81 -21.94 1.33
C VAL A 143 -12.13 -21.60 0.64
N SER A 144 -13.01 -22.59 0.44
CA SER A 144 -14.35 -22.37 -0.12
C SER A 144 -15.18 -21.37 0.69
N THR A 145 -15.09 -21.43 2.02
CA THR A 145 -15.77 -20.48 2.90
C THR A 145 -15.23 -19.06 2.73
N PHE A 146 -13.91 -18.90 2.58
CA PHE A 146 -13.29 -17.61 2.26
C PHE A 146 -13.78 -17.06 0.92
N ILE A 147 -13.74 -17.87 -0.14
CA ILE A 147 -14.14 -17.46 -1.49
C ILE A 147 -15.61 -17.02 -1.50
N ARG A 148 -16.50 -17.79 -0.87
CA ARG A 148 -17.92 -17.44 -0.77
C ARG A 148 -18.13 -16.13 -0.02
N ARG A 149 -17.39 -15.93 1.08
CA ARG A 149 -17.47 -14.71 1.87
C ARG A 149 -16.95 -13.50 1.10
N LEU A 150 -15.86 -13.64 0.34
CA LEU A 150 -15.34 -12.62 -0.57
C LEU A 150 -16.38 -12.24 -1.63
N ARG A 151 -17.01 -13.23 -2.27
CA ARG A 151 -18.05 -13.01 -3.29
C ARG A 151 -19.25 -12.25 -2.73
N SER A 152 -19.78 -12.68 -1.58
CA SER A 152 -20.87 -11.97 -0.90
C SER A 152 -20.49 -10.53 -0.60
N THR A 153 -19.28 -10.31 -0.07
CA THR A 153 -18.81 -8.97 0.29
C THR A 153 -18.66 -8.06 -0.94
N ALA A 154 -18.12 -8.59 -2.04
CA ALA A 154 -18.00 -7.83 -3.28
C ALA A 154 -19.39 -7.44 -3.86
N ALA A 155 -20.37 -8.35 -3.77
CA ALA A 155 -21.75 -8.09 -4.18
C ALA A 155 -22.41 -7.01 -3.30
N ASP A 156 -22.21 -7.06 -1.97
CA ASP A 156 -22.73 -6.05 -1.04
C ASP A 156 -22.16 -4.64 -1.33
N LEU A 157 -20.98 -4.58 -1.93
CA LEU A 157 -20.29 -3.34 -2.28
C LEU A 157 -20.62 -2.86 -3.71
N ALA A 158 -21.49 -3.54 -4.47
CA ALA A 158 -21.78 -3.24 -5.88
C ALA A 158 -22.12 -1.77 -6.17
N HIS A 159 -22.73 -1.08 -5.20
CA HIS A 159 -23.16 0.32 -5.33
C HIS A 159 -22.12 1.33 -4.83
N VAL A 160 -21.04 0.89 -4.20
CA VAL A 160 -20.00 1.77 -3.68
C VAL A 160 -19.18 2.30 -4.84
N ARG A 161 -19.19 3.63 -5.01
CA ARG A 161 -18.31 4.32 -5.97
C ARG A 161 -17.35 5.21 -5.20
N ARG A 162 -16.07 4.90 -5.28
CA ARG A 162 -15.01 5.74 -4.73
C ARG A 162 -14.01 6.06 -5.83
N LYS A 163 -13.68 7.35 -5.99
CA LYS A 163 -12.60 7.77 -6.88
C LYS A 163 -11.30 7.15 -6.37
N SER A 164 -10.58 6.47 -7.25
CA SER A 164 -9.28 5.90 -6.91
C SER A 164 -8.30 7.03 -6.54
N PRO A 165 -7.37 6.81 -5.60
CA PRO A 165 -6.35 7.79 -5.27
C PRO A 165 -5.56 8.20 -6.51
N GLU A 166 -5.15 9.47 -6.56
CA GLU A 166 -4.38 9.97 -7.70
C GLU A 166 -2.93 9.46 -7.64
N TRP A 167 -2.36 9.19 -8.83
CA TRP A 167 -0.94 8.89 -8.94
C TRP A 167 -0.14 10.19 -8.91
N LEU A 168 0.33 10.57 -7.73
CA LEU A 168 1.09 11.81 -7.55
C LEU A 168 2.50 11.67 -8.13
N THR A 169 2.80 12.51 -9.12
CA THR A 169 4.13 12.61 -9.75
C THR A 169 5.05 13.54 -9.00
N GLU A 170 4.51 14.54 -8.31
CA GLU A 170 5.27 15.50 -7.52
C GLU A 170 5.00 15.27 -6.03
N ILE A 171 6.06 14.98 -5.29
CA ILE A 171 6.00 14.76 -3.84
C ILE A 171 6.90 15.79 -3.17
N ASN A 172 6.31 16.59 -2.27
CA ASN A 172 7.07 17.56 -1.48
C ASN A 172 7.81 16.86 -0.32
N TYR A 173 8.90 16.16 -0.65
CA TYR A 173 9.70 15.41 0.32
C TYR A 173 10.22 16.26 1.48
N LEU A 174 10.63 17.50 1.20
CA LEU A 174 11.13 18.41 2.24
C LEU A 174 10.01 18.84 3.19
N GLY A 175 8.82 19.16 2.66
CA GLY A 175 7.63 19.44 3.46
C GLY A 175 7.26 18.27 4.35
N LEU A 176 7.25 17.05 3.81
CA LEU A 176 6.97 15.83 4.58
C LEU A 176 8.01 15.58 5.69
N TYR A 177 9.29 15.84 5.41
CA TYR A 177 10.35 15.75 6.41
C TYR A 177 10.10 16.72 7.57
N HIS A 178 9.80 17.99 7.27
CA HIS A 178 9.54 19.00 8.28
C HIS A 178 8.29 18.69 9.11
N GLU A 179 7.20 18.26 8.47
CA GLU A 179 5.98 17.87 9.16
C GLU A 179 6.23 16.69 10.11
N ALA A 180 6.90 15.64 9.64
CA ALA A 180 7.24 14.48 10.46
C ALA A 180 8.13 14.86 11.65
N ARG A 181 9.12 15.75 11.44
CA ARG A 181 9.98 16.26 12.50
C ARG A 181 9.19 17.07 13.53
N PHE A 182 8.28 17.93 13.09
CA PHE A 182 7.42 18.73 13.95
C PHE A 182 6.49 17.86 14.81
N ARG A 183 5.84 16.85 14.22
CA ARG A 183 4.99 15.88 14.95
C ARG A 183 5.79 15.18 16.06
N ARG A 184 7.02 14.71 15.77
CA ARG A 184 7.91 14.09 16.78
C ARG A 184 8.28 15.05 17.90
N GLN A 185 8.60 16.30 17.58
CA GLN A 185 8.92 17.32 18.58
C GLN A 185 7.72 17.62 19.49
N ARG A 186 6.52 17.79 18.93
CA ARG A 186 5.30 17.99 19.73
C ARG A 186 5.05 16.83 20.69
N HIS A 187 5.20 15.59 20.24
CA HIS A 187 5.07 14.41 21.11
C HIS A 187 6.08 14.44 22.27
N ARG A 188 7.33 14.86 22.01
CA ARG A 188 8.38 14.94 23.04
C ARG A 188 8.15 16.06 24.06
N PHE A 189 7.60 17.19 23.63
CA PHE A 189 7.42 18.38 24.49
C PHE A 189 6.11 18.40 25.26
N LEU A 190 5.03 17.84 24.71
CA LEU A 190 3.71 17.94 25.32
C LEU A 190 3.36 16.75 26.21
N GLY A 191 4.08 15.63 26.16
CA GLY A 191 3.80 14.43 26.98
C GLY A 191 2.41 13.83 26.78
N ILE A 192 1.58 14.40 25.90
CA ILE A 192 0.25 13.94 25.55
C ILE A 192 0.44 12.90 24.44
N PRO A 193 0.15 11.61 24.69
CA PRO A 193 -0.04 10.68 23.61
C PRO A 193 -1.27 11.16 22.85
N LEU A 194 -1.12 11.44 21.56
CA LEU A 194 -2.29 11.59 20.70
C LEU A 194 -3.04 10.26 20.78
N LEU A 195 -4.24 10.31 21.36
CA LEU A 195 -5.24 9.29 21.13
C LEU A 195 -5.57 9.38 19.64
N ASP A 196 -4.94 8.49 18.87
CA ASP A 196 -5.40 8.09 17.54
C ASP A 196 -6.51 7.04 17.70
#